data_AF-X1FQ11-F1
#
_entry.id   AF-X1FQ11-F1
#
_cell.length_a   1.000
_cell.length_b   1.000
_cell.length_c   1.000
_cell.angle_alpha   90.00
_cell.angle_beta   90.00
_cell.angle_gamma   90.00
#
_symmetry.space_group_name_H-M   'P 1'
#
loop_
_entity.id
_entity.type
_entity.pdbx_description
1 polymer ?
#
loop_
_entity_poly.entity_id
_entity_poly.type
_entity_poly.pdbx_seq_one_letter_code
_entity_poly.pdbx_strand_id
1 'polypeptide(L)'
;RPEFALSQKRYVGWEAWKERLQNSFDLINDVNVTFRDYSIKVHRSGTIAWLSSLEDATWISQDQPDEVKGMRVTWVLEKIEGKWVIVQGHWSVSEEEETE
;
A
#
# COMPACT_ATOMS: atom_id res chain seq x y z
N ARG A 1 -1.86 -15.14 -25.32
CA ARG A 1 -1.65 -14.91 -23.87
C ARG A 1 -0.56 -13.85 -23.74
N PRO A 2 -0.85 -12.61 -23.35
CA PRO A 2 0.22 -11.70 -22.96
C PRO A 2 0.65 -12.05 -21.54
N GLU A 3 1.96 -12.14 -21.36
CA GLU A 3 2.63 -12.31 -20.07
C GLU A 3 2.37 -11.04 -19.22
N PHE A 4 1.53 -11.14 -18.19
CA PHE A 4 1.51 -10.14 -17.13
C PHE A 4 2.78 -10.32 -16.30
N ALA A 5 3.89 -9.73 -16.77
CA ALA A 5 5.04 -9.54 -15.92
C ALA A 5 4.58 -8.69 -14.73
N LEU A 6 4.52 -9.27 -13.53
CA LEU A 6 4.37 -8.51 -12.29
C LEU A 6 5.55 -7.53 -12.19
N SER A 7 5.36 -6.31 -12.70
CA SER A 7 6.41 -5.31 -12.64
C SER A 7 6.60 -4.93 -11.18
N GLN A 8 7.67 -5.41 -10.54
CA GLN A 8 8.05 -4.92 -9.22
C GLN A 8 8.43 -3.45 -9.36
N LYS A 9 7.58 -2.56 -8.83
CA LYS A 9 7.84 -1.12 -8.82
C LYS A 9 8.48 -0.72 -7.50
N ARG A 10 9.57 0.03 -7.58
CA ARG A 10 10.27 0.59 -6.42
C ARG A 10 10.38 2.09 -6.58
N TYR A 11 9.92 2.81 -5.57
CA TYR A 11 10.04 4.26 -5.46
C TYR A 11 10.99 4.59 -4.32
N VAL A 12 11.98 5.45 -4.55
CA VAL A 12 13.00 5.82 -3.56
C VAL A 12 12.95 7.32 -3.32
N GLY A 13 12.74 7.70 -2.07
CA GLY A 13 12.60 9.10 -1.67
C GLY A 13 11.17 9.63 -1.80
N TRP A 14 10.91 10.76 -1.15
CA TRP A 14 9.59 11.36 -1.06
C TRP A 14 9.06 11.81 -2.42
N GLU A 15 9.89 12.46 -3.24
CA GLU A 15 9.43 13.03 -4.52
C GLU A 15 8.95 11.95 -5.49
N ALA A 16 9.70 10.86 -5.65
CA ALA A 16 9.30 9.74 -6.52
C ALA A 16 7.99 9.07 -6.06
N TRP A 17 7.79 8.97 -4.74
CA TRP A 17 6.55 8.43 -4.17
C TRP A 17 5.38 9.39 -4.34
N LYS A 18 5.59 10.68 -4.09
CA LYS A 18 4.59 11.73 -4.26
C LYS A 18 4.12 11.83 -5.71
N GLU A 19 5.04 11.86 -6.67
CA GLU A 19 4.71 11.88 -8.10
C GLU A 19 3.84 10.67 -8.46
N ARG A 20 4.21 9.48 -8.00
CA ARG A 20 3.42 8.26 -8.22
C ARG A 20 2.01 8.38 -7.65
N LEU A 21 1.83 8.92 -6.44
CA LEU A 21 0.51 9.09 -5.83
C LEU A 21 -0.33 10.13 -6.57
N GLN A 22 0.26 11.27 -6.92
CA GLN A 22 -0.44 12.35 -7.63
C GLN A 22 -0.91 11.89 -9.01
N ASN A 23 -0.07 11.16 -9.75
CA ASN A 23 -0.46 10.59 -11.05
C ASN A 23 -1.63 9.58 -10.94
N SER A 24 -1.85 8.99 -9.75
CA SER A 24 -3.02 8.13 -9.54
C SER A 24 -4.30 8.93 -9.34
N PHE A 25 -4.26 10.10 -8.69
CA PHE A 25 -5.46 10.88 -8.37
C PHE A 25 -6.20 11.38 -9.61
N ASP A 26 -5.49 11.59 -10.73
CA ASP A 26 -6.12 11.98 -11.99
C ASP A 26 -6.82 10.79 -12.69
N LEU A 27 -6.53 9.56 -12.28
CA LEU A 27 -6.97 8.33 -12.96
C LEU A 27 -8.09 7.59 -12.22
N ILE A 28 -8.21 7.80 -10.90
CA ILE A 28 -9.15 7.06 -10.05
C ILE A 28 -9.99 8.01 -9.20
N ASN A 29 -11.28 7.67 -9.05
CA ASN A 29 -12.23 8.38 -8.19
C ASN A 29 -12.83 7.43 -7.14
N ASP A 30 -13.56 7.99 -6.17
CA ASP A 30 -14.30 7.25 -5.14
C ASP A 30 -13.49 6.14 -4.44
N VAL A 31 -12.24 6.47 -4.13
CA VAL A 31 -11.31 5.54 -3.49
C VAL A 31 -11.76 5.25 -2.05
N ASN A 32 -12.00 3.98 -1.76
CA ASN A 32 -12.20 3.47 -0.41
C ASN A 32 -11.07 2.50 -0.07
N VAL A 33 -10.46 2.67 1.10
CA VAL A 33 -9.40 1.78 1.58
C VAL A 33 -9.73 1.36 3.00
N THR A 34 -9.68 0.06 3.26
CA THR A 34 -9.88 -0.51 4.59
C THR A 34 -8.71 -1.39 4.97
N PHE A 35 -8.38 -1.39 6.26
CA PHE A 35 -7.31 -2.21 6.81
C PHE A 35 -7.87 -3.20 7.83
N ARG A 36 -7.38 -4.43 7.78
CA ARG A 36 -7.78 -5.54 8.68
C ARG A 36 -6.57 -6.36 9.07
N ASP A 37 -6.75 -7.20 10.09
CA ASP A 37 -5.73 -8.13 10.61
C ASP A 37 -4.39 -7.45 10.90
N TYR A 38 -4.45 -6.23 11.46
CA TYR A 38 -3.26 -5.43 11.69
C TYR A 38 -2.51 -5.87 12.95
N SER A 39 -1.18 -5.85 12.86
CA SER A 39 -0.27 -6.07 13.96
C SER A 39 0.75 -4.94 13.98
N ILE A 40 0.93 -4.33 15.15
CA ILE A 40 1.90 -3.24 15.36
C ILE A 40 2.88 -3.69 16.42
N LYS A 41 4.17 -3.66 16.08
CA LYS A 41 5.26 -3.93 17.01
C LYS A 41 6.14 -2.70 17.15
N VAL A 42 6.20 -2.15 18.35
CA VAL A 42 7.15 -1.09 18.70
C VAL A 42 8.45 -1.73 19.15
N HIS A 43 9.57 -1.33 18.55
CA HIS A 43 10.90 -1.75 18.97
C HIS A 43 11.21 -1.23 20.39
N ARG A 44 12.07 -1.94 21.14
CA ARG A 44 12.47 -1.55 22.51
C ARG A 44 13.08 -0.14 22.63
N SER A 45 13.58 0.43 21.53
CA SER A 45 14.07 1.82 21.52
C SER A 45 12.95 2.85 21.68
N GLY A 46 11.69 2.46 21.43
CA GLY A 46 10.55 3.38 21.42
C GLY A 46 10.53 4.35 20.22
N THR A 47 11.47 4.20 19.29
CA THR A 47 11.66 5.11 18.14
C THR A 47 11.40 4.46 16.79
N ILE A 48 11.27 3.13 16.73
CA ILE A 48 11.00 2.38 15.50
C ILE A 48 9.80 1.46 15.74
N ALA A 49 8.95 1.31 14.73
CA ALA A 49 7.86 0.34 14.74
C ALA A 49 7.68 -0.32 13.38
N TRP A 50 7.10 -1.51 13.40
CA TRP A 50 6.64 -2.23 12.21
C TRP A 50 5.13 -2.41 12.30
N LEU A 51 4.43 -2.14 11.21
CA LEU A 51 3.02 -2.45 11.04
C LEU A 51 2.88 -3.46 9.90
N SER A 52 2.13 -4.52 10.12
CA SER A 52 1.68 -5.43 9.05
C SER A 52 0.16 -5.49 9.04
N SER A 53 -0.47 -5.48 7.88
CA SER A 53 -1.93 -5.57 7.75
C SER A 53 -2.35 -6.17 6.41
N LEU A 54 -3.62 -6.53 6.30
CA LEU A 54 -4.31 -6.67 5.03
C LEU A 54 -5.00 -5.36 4.67
N GLU A 55 -4.88 -4.97 3.40
CA GLU A 55 -5.53 -3.82 2.78
C GLU A 55 -6.51 -4.30 1.71
N ASP A 56 -7.74 -3.81 1.80
CA ASP A 56 -8.76 -3.98 0.78
C ASP A 56 -9.08 -2.59 0.24
N ALA A 57 -9.10 -2.43 -1.09
CA ALA A 57 -9.39 -1.15 -1.73
C ALA A 57 -10.40 -1.30 -2.87
N THR A 58 -11.25 -0.29 -3.03
CA THR A 58 -12.17 -0.14 -4.16
C THR A 58 -11.99 1.25 -4.76
N TRP A 59 -12.14 1.39 -6.07
CA TRP A 59 -12.07 2.68 -6.77
C TRP A 59 -12.88 2.64 -8.07
N ILE A 60 -13.14 3.82 -8.64
CA ILE A 60 -13.70 3.95 -10.00
C ILE A 60 -12.58 4.39 -10.94
N SER A 61 -12.36 3.62 -12.01
CA SER A 61 -11.42 3.90 -13.09
C SER A 61 -12.17 3.89 -14.41
N GLN A 62 -12.07 4.96 -15.21
CA GLN A 62 -12.77 5.06 -16.51
C GLN A 62 -14.28 4.72 -16.43
N ASP A 63 -14.96 5.25 -15.39
CA ASP A 63 -16.38 4.97 -15.10
C ASP A 63 -16.73 3.50 -14.81
N GLN A 64 -15.73 2.66 -14.53
CA GLN A 64 -15.91 1.26 -14.11
C GLN A 64 -15.41 1.05 -12.68
N PRO A 65 -16.15 0.30 -11.85
CA PRO A 65 -15.69 -0.07 -10.51
C PRO A 65 -14.60 -1.14 -10.61
N ASP A 66 -13.53 -0.94 -9.85
CA ASP A 66 -12.44 -1.89 -9.65
C ASP A 66 -12.25 -2.16 -8.16
N GLU A 67 -11.69 -3.32 -7.82
CA GLU A 67 -11.30 -3.64 -6.46
C GLU A 67 -10.06 -4.52 -6.37
N VAL A 68 -9.41 -4.46 -5.21
CA VAL A 68 -8.39 -5.42 -4.78
C VAL A 68 -8.68 -5.83 -3.34
N LYS A 69 -8.59 -7.13 -3.06
CA LYS A 69 -8.75 -7.69 -1.71
C LYS A 69 -7.49 -8.41 -1.27
N GLY A 70 -7.22 -8.36 0.03
CA GLY A 70 -6.17 -9.13 0.67
C GLY A 70 -4.76 -8.68 0.32
N MET A 71 -4.56 -7.42 -0.09
CA MET A 71 -3.22 -6.91 -0.32
C MET A 71 -2.45 -6.89 1.00
N ARG A 72 -1.31 -7.57 1.06
CA ARG A 72 -0.46 -7.58 2.26
C ARG A 72 0.41 -6.34 2.27
N VAL A 73 0.36 -5.61 3.37
CA VAL A 73 1.08 -4.35 3.53
C VAL A 73 2.00 -4.43 4.73
N THR A 74 3.23 -3.96 4.57
CA THR A 74 4.18 -3.74 5.65
C THR A 74 4.65 -2.30 5.64
N TRP A 75 4.62 -1.66 6.81
CA TRP A 75 5.17 -0.34 7.03
C TRP A 75 6.26 -0.37 8.09
N VAL A 76 7.33 0.38 7.83
CA VAL A 76 8.33 0.73 8.83
C VAL A 76 8.09 2.18 9.22
N LEU A 77 7.98 2.44 10.52
CA LEU A 77 7.75 3.76 11.06
C LEU A 77 8.92 4.19 11.93
N GLU A 78 9.27 5.46 11.84
CA GLU A 78 10.25 6.12 12.71
C GLU A 78 9.57 7.24 13.51
N LYS A 79 9.95 7.39 14.77
CA LYS A 79 9.48 8.47 15.64
C LYS A 79 10.48 9.63 15.60
N ILE A 80 10.14 10.67 14.85
CA ILE A 80 10.94 11.89 14.69
C ILE A 80 10.22 13.04 15.39
N GLU A 81 10.89 13.73 16.31
CA GLU A 81 10.32 14.85 17.08
C GLU A 81 8.97 14.52 17.74
N GLY A 82 8.85 13.30 18.26
CA GLY A 82 7.64 12.82 18.92
C GLY A 82 6.54 12.31 17.99
N LYS A 83 6.70 12.42 16.67
CA LYS A 83 5.71 12.03 15.65
C LYS A 83 6.16 10.78 14.92
N TRP A 84 5.24 9.86 14.69
CA TRP A 84 5.50 8.70 13.83
C TRP A 84 5.37 9.11 12.37
N VAL A 85 6.40 8.81 11.59
CA VAL A 85 6.40 8.97 10.15
C VAL A 85 6.69 7.63 9.50
N ILE A 86 6.14 7.42 8.30
CA ILE A 86 6.41 6.23 7.51
C ILE A 86 7.75 6.45 6.79
N VAL A 87 8.70 5.53 6.98
CA VAL A 87 10.01 5.56 6.32
C VAL A 87 10.17 4.48 5.26
N GLN A 88 9.29 3.47 5.27
CA GLN A 88 9.21 2.46 4.23
C GLN A 88 7.79 1.88 4.19
N GLY A 89 7.28 1.65 2.98
CA GLY A 89 6.08 0.85 2.72
C GLY A 89 6.39 -0.28 1.74
N HIS A 90 5.74 -1.41 1.90
CA HIS A 90 5.79 -2.53 0.95
C HIS A 90 4.40 -3.13 0.81
N TRP A 91 3.96 -3.28 -0.43
CA TRP A 91 2.70 -3.92 -0.77
C TRP A 91 2.99 -5.15 -1.62
N SER A 92 2.30 -6.23 -1.33
CA SER A 92 2.32 -7.44 -2.14
C SER A 92 0.89 -7.96 -2.29
N VAL A 93 0.51 -8.26 -3.52
CA VAL A 93 -0.75 -8.92 -3.85
C VAL A 93 -0.42 -10.38 -4.09
N SER A 94 -1.22 -11.32 -3.56
CA SER A 94 -1.07 -12.74 -3.91
C SER A 94 -1.47 -12.99 -5.35
N GLU A 95 -0.72 -13.84 -6.04
CA GLU A 95 -1.17 -14.46 -7.29
C GLU A 95 -2.06 -15.65 -6.93
N GLU A 96 -3.34 -15.42 -6.66
CA GLU A 96 -4.35 -16.49 -6.52
C GLU A 96 -5.72 -15.79 -6.50
N GLU A 97 -6.74 -16.15 -7.26
CA GLU A 97 -6.97 -17.05 -8.41
C GLU A 97 -8.32 -16.53 -8.95
N GLU A 98 -8.52 -16.42 -10.26
CA GLU A 98 -9.87 -16.24 -10.82
C GLU A 98 -10.74 -17.39 -10.29
N THR A 99 -11.53 -17.14 -9.26
CA THR A 99 -12.46 -18.13 -8.70
C THR A 99 -13.78 -17.97 -9.44
N GLU A 100 -13.98 -18.90 -10.38
CA GLU A 100 -15.20 -19.35 -11.08
C GLU A 100 -16.24 -18.34 -11.58
#